data_AF-A0A7S1WKX6-F1
#
_entry.id   AF-A0A7S1WKX6-F1
#
_cell.length_a   1.000
_cell.length_b   1.000
_cell.length_c   1.000
_cell.angle_alpha   90.00
_cell.angle_beta   90.00
_cell.angle_gamma   90.00
#
_symmetry.space_group_name_H-M   'P 1'
#
loop_
_entity.id
_entity.type
_entity.pdbx_description
1 polymer ?
#
loop_
_entity_poly.entity_id
_entity_poly.type
_entity_poly.pdbx_seq_one_letter_code
_entity_poly.pdbx_strand_id
1 'polypeptide(L)'
;MAFEAWPGDQYGTDAVSTGLQRLHDAGVELDSMAMQALNSLPPEHAAEMLDYVAENHTYLRNPSRYISSTVSRGFVPRRGGGAPLQPGAFSAESPAAALPAPGHAQPSEDLERLFARAQEVGMTLSTDAQQALGGLPLEHASELLEFVLEKHGELRDPSNYIASTVARGFKSRRGGAAPVPPPSNAPSEAVAWGLQRLQETGVEIDDMAKQALATLPPDHALEMLEYVTDNHTYLRNPSNYISSTVARGFVPRKAGGLPAAPSRGGPMAGYPPLGAGASSGMVPQDLTPLERRVLQLNAQGLSEQVDFATYLALRCVPRWQAMELLDSLEAKGAVISSPCNYVQAAVSKIQRGQGWSGGPPGSGGGYYSGHEGNGQAAIMQYPAAAAGAGAASMEQQSYKRQRMW
;
A
#
# COMPACT_ATOMS: atom_id res chain seq x y z
N MET A 1 -49.10 23.49 -29.62
CA MET A 1 -47.78 22.87 -29.86
C MET A 1 -47.57 21.83 -28.78
N ALA A 2 -47.75 20.56 -29.11
CA ALA A 2 -47.50 19.45 -28.19
C ALA A 2 -46.02 19.06 -28.32
N PHE A 3 -45.27 19.09 -27.23
CA PHE A 3 -43.93 18.51 -27.18
C PHE A 3 -44.10 16.98 -27.16
N GLU A 4 -43.85 16.33 -28.28
CA GLU A 4 -43.68 14.88 -28.33
C GLU A 4 -42.52 14.50 -27.39
N ALA A 5 -42.85 13.71 -26.36
CA ALA A 5 -41.88 13.15 -25.45
C ALA A 5 -40.93 12.22 -26.23
N TRP A 6 -39.65 12.54 -26.24
CA TRP A 6 -38.63 11.74 -26.91
C TRP A 6 -38.52 10.35 -26.25
N PRO A 7 -38.58 9.24 -27.00
CA PRO A 7 -38.51 7.87 -26.48
C PRO A 7 -37.10 7.44 -26.00
N GLY A 8 -36.31 8.36 -25.46
CA GLY A 8 -34.86 8.17 -25.23
C GLY A 8 -34.45 7.38 -23.97
N ASP A 9 -35.29 7.30 -22.94
CA ASP A 9 -34.84 6.79 -21.63
C ASP A 9 -35.02 5.27 -21.41
N GLN A 10 -35.77 4.56 -22.26
CA GLN A 10 -36.03 3.13 -22.03
C GLN A 10 -34.82 2.24 -22.35
N TYR A 11 -33.89 2.68 -23.21
CA TYR A 11 -32.78 1.83 -23.65
C TYR A 11 -31.69 1.62 -22.58
N GLY A 12 -31.52 2.56 -21.65
CA GLY A 12 -30.47 2.47 -20.63
C GLY A 12 -30.72 1.40 -19.57
N THR A 13 -31.98 1.23 -19.15
CA THR A 13 -32.34 0.28 -18.09
C THR A 13 -32.16 -1.18 -18.51
N ASP A 14 -32.35 -1.47 -19.80
CA ASP A 14 -32.23 -2.82 -20.35
C ASP A 14 -30.77 -3.29 -20.45
N ALA A 15 -29.83 -2.36 -20.62
CA ALA A 15 -28.40 -2.67 -20.64
C ALA A 15 -27.89 -3.11 -19.27
N VAL A 16 -28.31 -2.43 -18.21
CA VAL A 16 -27.91 -2.75 -16.83
C VAL A 16 -28.47 -4.09 -16.39
N SER A 17 -29.75 -4.38 -16.70
CA SER A 17 -30.36 -5.67 -16.37
C SER A 17 -29.67 -6.83 -17.08
N THR A 18 -29.29 -6.65 -18.35
CA THR A 18 -28.50 -7.62 -19.11
C THR A 18 -27.12 -7.85 -18.48
N GLY A 19 -26.43 -6.78 -18.05
CA GLY A 19 -25.13 -6.88 -17.37
C GLY A 19 -25.23 -7.63 -16.04
N LEU A 20 -26.28 -7.37 -15.24
CA LEU A 20 -26.54 -8.09 -13.99
C LEU A 20 -26.81 -9.58 -14.23
N GLN A 21 -27.57 -9.91 -15.28
CA GLN A 21 -27.82 -11.31 -15.63
C GLN A 21 -26.54 -12.05 -15.98
N ARG A 22 -25.66 -11.46 -16.80
CA ARG A 22 -24.35 -12.06 -17.15
C ARG A 22 -23.48 -12.30 -15.93
N LEU A 23 -23.51 -11.37 -14.98
CA LEU A 23 -22.73 -11.45 -13.74
C LEU A 23 -23.26 -12.55 -12.81
N HIS A 24 -24.58 -12.72 -12.74
CA HIS A 24 -25.22 -13.83 -12.06
C HIS A 24 -24.91 -15.18 -12.73
N ASP A 25 -24.93 -15.25 -14.06
CA ASP A 25 -24.56 -16.46 -14.81
C ASP A 25 -23.08 -16.85 -14.61
N ALA A 26 -22.22 -15.86 -14.32
CA ALA A 26 -20.83 -16.06 -13.91
C ALA A 26 -20.67 -16.47 -12.43
N GLY A 27 -21.76 -16.61 -11.67
CA GLY A 27 -21.74 -17.00 -10.25
C GLY A 27 -21.21 -15.91 -9.32
N VAL A 28 -21.29 -14.64 -9.73
CA VAL A 28 -20.84 -13.50 -8.92
C VAL A 28 -22.03 -12.86 -8.22
N GLU A 29 -21.96 -12.79 -6.89
CA GLU A 29 -22.94 -12.05 -6.08
C GLU A 29 -22.39 -10.66 -5.71
N LEU A 30 -23.17 -9.61 -6.00
CA LEU A 30 -22.84 -8.24 -5.61
C LEU A 30 -23.42 -7.89 -4.24
N ASP A 31 -22.63 -7.20 -3.42
CA ASP A 31 -23.11 -6.69 -2.13
C ASP A 31 -23.94 -5.42 -2.30
N SER A 32 -24.62 -5.00 -1.23
CA SER A 32 -25.47 -3.81 -1.22
C SER A 32 -24.70 -2.53 -1.53
N MET A 33 -23.42 -2.43 -1.13
CA MET A 33 -22.59 -1.25 -1.41
C MET A 33 -22.24 -1.13 -2.89
N ALA A 34 -21.92 -2.25 -3.55
CA ALA A 34 -21.65 -2.27 -4.99
C ALA A 34 -22.90 -1.93 -5.79
N MET A 35 -24.06 -2.44 -5.40
CA MET A 35 -25.35 -2.08 -6.03
C MET A 35 -25.66 -0.58 -5.88
N GLN A 36 -25.40 -0.01 -4.69
CA GLN A 36 -25.57 1.43 -4.47
C GLN A 36 -24.58 2.26 -5.31
N ALA A 37 -23.34 1.80 -5.46
CA ALA A 37 -22.34 2.44 -6.31
C ALA A 37 -22.75 2.40 -7.79
N LEU A 38 -23.28 1.28 -8.29
CA LEU A 38 -23.79 1.18 -9.68
C LEU A 38 -24.97 2.14 -9.92
N ASN A 39 -25.89 2.26 -8.95
CA ASN A 39 -27.01 3.21 -9.04
C ASN A 39 -26.58 4.68 -9.04
N SER A 40 -25.35 4.99 -8.61
CA SER A 40 -24.79 6.34 -8.68
C SER A 40 -24.19 6.68 -10.05
N LEU A 41 -24.00 5.68 -10.92
CA LEU A 41 -23.49 5.87 -12.27
C LEU A 41 -24.64 6.03 -13.29
N PRO A 42 -24.39 6.73 -14.42
CA PRO A 42 -25.26 6.61 -15.59
C PRO A 42 -25.43 5.14 -16.01
N PRO A 43 -26.61 4.74 -16.51
CA PRO A 43 -26.92 3.33 -16.80
C PRO A 43 -25.96 2.70 -17.83
N GLU A 44 -25.50 3.49 -18.81
CA GLU A 44 -24.51 3.03 -19.79
C GLU A 44 -23.16 2.67 -19.13
N HIS A 45 -22.73 3.48 -18.16
CA HIS A 45 -21.47 3.28 -17.44
C HIS A 45 -21.57 2.11 -16.47
N ALA A 46 -22.72 1.95 -15.83
CA ALA A 46 -23.01 0.81 -14.97
C ALA A 46 -23.01 -0.50 -15.77
N ALA A 47 -23.60 -0.51 -16.97
CA ALA A 47 -23.57 -1.68 -17.86
C ALA A 47 -22.15 -2.04 -18.28
N GLU A 48 -21.32 -1.06 -18.65
CA GLU A 48 -19.91 -1.32 -19.01
C GLU A 48 -19.09 -1.87 -17.82
N MET A 49 -19.30 -1.33 -16.61
CA MET A 49 -18.68 -1.83 -15.40
C MET A 49 -19.07 -3.29 -15.13
N LEU A 50 -20.35 -3.62 -15.30
CA LEU A 50 -20.86 -4.98 -15.10
C LEU A 50 -20.27 -5.96 -16.12
N ASP A 51 -20.20 -5.57 -17.40
CA ASP A 51 -19.59 -6.39 -18.45
C ASP A 51 -18.10 -6.66 -18.15
N TYR A 52 -17.34 -5.63 -17.75
CA TYR A 52 -15.94 -5.79 -17.38
C TYR A 52 -15.74 -6.75 -16.21
N VAL A 53 -16.59 -6.63 -15.17
CA VAL A 53 -16.51 -7.51 -14.00
C VAL A 53 -16.91 -8.94 -14.37
N ALA A 54 -17.93 -9.14 -15.22
CA ALA A 54 -18.32 -10.46 -15.70
C ALA A 54 -17.18 -11.15 -16.48
N GLU A 55 -16.44 -10.41 -17.31
CA GLU A 55 -15.29 -10.95 -18.06
C GLU A 55 -14.08 -11.25 -17.16
N ASN A 56 -13.85 -10.45 -16.12
CA ASN A 56 -12.63 -10.49 -15.31
C ASN A 56 -12.83 -11.08 -13.90
N HIS A 57 -14.00 -11.66 -13.59
CA HIS A 57 -14.34 -12.12 -12.25
C HIS A 57 -13.36 -13.17 -11.69
N THR A 58 -12.74 -13.99 -12.54
CA THR A 58 -11.75 -15.00 -12.14
C THR A 58 -10.45 -14.38 -11.60
N TYR A 59 -10.11 -13.18 -12.04
CA TYR A 59 -8.94 -12.43 -11.57
C TYR A 59 -9.28 -11.49 -10.41
N LEU A 60 -10.56 -11.16 -10.24
CA LEU A 60 -11.05 -10.28 -9.19
C LEU A 60 -11.33 -11.08 -7.92
N ARG A 61 -10.47 -10.92 -6.91
CA ARG A 61 -10.65 -11.57 -5.60
C ARG A 61 -11.95 -11.17 -4.88
N ASN A 62 -12.45 -9.96 -5.13
CA ASN A 62 -13.72 -9.47 -4.62
C ASN A 62 -14.33 -8.44 -5.60
N PRO A 63 -15.29 -8.84 -6.44
CA PRO A 63 -15.87 -7.98 -7.47
C PRO A 63 -16.66 -6.80 -6.87
N SER A 64 -17.40 -7.01 -5.79
CA SER A 64 -18.17 -5.95 -5.11
C SER A 64 -17.29 -4.81 -4.61
N ARG A 65 -16.15 -5.14 -4.00
CA ARG A 65 -15.15 -4.17 -3.55
C ARG A 65 -14.48 -3.45 -4.72
N TYR A 66 -14.25 -4.15 -5.83
CA TYR A 66 -13.69 -3.54 -7.05
C TYR A 66 -14.64 -2.48 -7.61
N ILE A 67 -15.93 -2.79 -7.77
CA ILE A 67 -16.94 -1.85 -8.25
C ILE A 67 -17.00 -0.62 -7.35
N SER A 68 -17.22 -0.84 -6.04
CA SER A 68 -17.35 0.25 -5.06
C SER A 68 -16.12 1.18 -5.04
N SER A 69 -14.90 0.60 -5.06
CA SER A 69 -13.66 1.37 -5.08
C SER A 69 -13.43 2.10 -6.39
N THR A 70 -13.89 1.56 -7.52
CA THR A 70 -13.67 2.17 -8.84
C THR A 70 -14.64 3.33 -9.05
N VAL A 71 -15.92 3.15 -8.68
CA VAL A 71 -16.92 4.24 -8.72
C VAL A 71 -16.50 5.39 -7.79
N SER A 72 -16.05 5.08 -6.57
CA SER A 72 -15.61 6.11 -5.61
C SER A 72 -14.40 6.92 -6.08
N ARG A 73 -13.59 6.38 -7.00
CA ARG A 73 -12.42 7.06 -7.59
C ARG A 73 -12.77 7.88 -8.84
N GLY A 74 -14.03 7.86 -9.27
CA GLY A 74 -14.48 8.43 -10.53
C GLY A 74 -14.26 7.45 -11.68
N PHE A 75 -15.23 6.55 -11.88
CA PHE A 75 -15.18 5.62 -13.01
C PHE A 75 -15.18 6.38 -14.35
N VAL A 76 -14.23 6.04 -15.22
CA VAL A 76 -14.11 6.57 -16.58
C VAL A 76 -14.43 5.43 -17.56
N PRO A 77 -15.54 5.53 -18.33
CA PRO A 77 -15.92 4.51 -19.32
C PRO A 77 -14.85 4.34 -20.39
N ARG A 78 -14.52 3.09 -20.72
CA ARG A 78 -13.56 2.72 -21.78
C ARG A 78 -14.24 2.69 -23.15
N ARG A 79 -15.57 2.51 -23.20
CA ARG A 79 -16.28 2.30 -24.47
C ARG A 79 -16.65 3.58 -25.21
N GLY A 80 -16.17 4.72 -24.74
CA GLY A 80 -16.02 5.94 -25.55
C GLY A 80 -14.95 5.84 -26.64
N GLY A 81 -14.70 4.65 -27.20
CA GLY A 81 -13.89 4.42 -28.41
C GLY A 81 -14.57 4.98 -29.67
N GLY A 82 -15.08 6.21 -29.58
CA GLY A 82 -15.27 7.05 -30.75
C GLY A 82 -13.90 7.36 -31.31
N ALA A 83 -13.72 7.11 -32.60
CA ALA A 83 -12.77 7.89 -33.39
C ALA A 83 -12.89 9.38 -32.98
N PRO A 84 -11.80 10.16 -32.98
CA PRO A 84 -11.87 11.57 -32.63
C PRO A 84 -12.78 12.29 -33.64
N LEU A 85 -14.06 12.42 -33.29
CA LEU A 85 -14.96 13.31 -33.99
C LEU A 85 -14.52 14.70 -33.57
N GLN A 86 -13.98 15.42 -34.57
CA GLN A 86 -13.75 16.85 -34.52
C GLN A 86 -14.94 17.57 -33.90
N PRO A 87 -14.72 18.66 -33.15
CA PRO A 87 -15.80 19.53 -32.73
C PRO A 87 -16.31 20.27 -33.97
N GLY A 88 -17.38 19.76 -34.59
CA GLY A 88 -17.95 20.31 -35.81
C GLY A 88 -19.48 20.24 -35.83
N ALA A 89 -20.10 21.41 -35.72
CA ALA A 89 -21.45 21.75 -36.18
C ALA A 89 -22.66 21.22 -35.38
N PHE A 90 -22.98 21.93 -34.29
CA PHE A 90 -24.38 22.30 -34.03
C PHE A 90 -24.50 23.82 -34.06
N SER A 91 -25.13 24.34 -35.12
CA SER A 91 -25.59 25.71 -35.21
C SER A 91 -26.75 25.94 -34.25
N ALA A 92 -26.54 26.80 -33.26
CA ALA A 92 -27.60 27.57 -32.64
C ALA A 92 -27.04 28.98 -32.38
N GLU A 93 -27.57 29.95 -33.11
CA GLU A 93 -27.24 31.37 -32.99
C GLU A 93 -27.54 31.88 -31.57
N SER A 94 -26.51 32.42 -30.92
CA SER A 94 -26.65 33.39 -29.82
C SER A 94 -25.41 34.28 -29.78
N PRO A 95 -25.55 35.61 -29.92
CA PRO A 95 -24.41 36.52 -29.97
C PRO A 95 -24.10 37.05 -28.56
N ALA A 96 -23.06 36.52 -27.91
CA ALA A 96 -22.45 37.18 -26.75
C ALA A 96 -21.00 36.72 -26.49
N ALA A 97 -20.08 37.68 -26.63
CA ALA A 97 -18.73 37.77 -26.06
C ALA A 97 -17.75 36.58 -26.26
N ALA A 98 -16.85 36.75 -27.24
CA ALA A 98 -15.73 35.87 -27.53
C ALA A 98 -14.71 35.80 -26.38
N LEU A 99 -14.52 34.59 -25.82
CA LEU A 99 -13.31 34.18 -25.11
C LEU A 99 -12.46 33.30 -26.05
N PRO A 100 -11.12 33.44 -26.03
CA PRO A 100 -10.24 32.68 -26.91
C PRO A 100 -10.27 31.18 -26.56
N ALA A 101 -10.46 30.33 -27.57
CA ALA A 101 -10.43 28.88 -27.47
C ALA A 101 -9.08 28.37 -26.91
N PRO A 102 -9.06 27.27 -26.14
CA PRO A 102 -7.82 26.65 -25.66
C PRO A 102 -7.04 26.11 -26.87
N GLY A 103 -6.03 26.88 -27.28
CA GLY A 103 -5.11 26.49 -28.34
C GLY A 103 -4.49 25.15 -28.01
N HIS A 104 -4.49 24.24 -28.98
CA HIS A 104 -3.66 23.04 -28.92
C HIS A 104 -2.21 23.50 -28.83
N ALA A 105 -1.68 23.53 -27.62
CA ALA A 105 -0.28 23.81 -27.38
C ALA A 105 0.51 22.77 -28.20
N GLN A 106 1.17 23.24 -29.26
CA GLN A 106 2.10 22.42 -30.01
C GLN A 106 3.07 21.81 -28.99
N PRO A 107 3.35 20.49 -29.06
CA PRO A 107 4.37 19.90 -28.22
C PRO A 107 5.65 20.72 -28.43
N SER A 108 6.19 21.26 -27.34
CA SER A 108 7.44 22.02 -27.40
C SER A 108 8.51 21.15 -28.05
N GLU A 109 9.31 21.69 -28.97
CA GLU A 109 10.38 20.95 -29.67
C GLU A 109 11.28 20.13 -28.72
N ASP A 110 11.46 20.61 -27.49
CA ASP A 110 12.23 19.91 -26.45
C ASP A 110 11.59 18.60 -25.96
N LEU A 111 10.26 18.50 -25.96
CA LEU A 111 9.54 17.25 -25.66
C LEU A 111 9.72 16.23 -26.79
N GLU A 112 9.73 16.67 -28.05
CA GLU A 112 10.01 15.80 -29.19
C GLU A 112 11.44 15.23 -29.14
N ARG A 113 12.42 16.06 -28.73
CA ARG A 113 13.80 15.59 -28.50
C ARG A 113 13.88 14.54 -27.40
N LEU A 114 13.12 14.72 -26.32
CA LEU A 114 13.02 13.74 -25.24
C LEU A 114 12.42 12.41 -25.71
N PHE A 115 11.37 12.46 -26.55
CA PHE A 115 10.78 11.27 -27.15
C PHE A 115 11.73 10.56 -28.11
N ALA A 116 12.47 11.31 -28.93
CA ALA A 116 13.51 10.74 -29.79
C ALA A 116 14.58 10.01 -28.97
N ARG A 117 15.04 10.61 -27.86
CA ARG A 117 16.01 9.98 -26.95
C ARG A 117 15.47 8.70 -26.32
N ALA A 118 14.20 8.65 -25.92
CA ALA A 118 13.58 7.43 -25.41
C ALA A 118 13.52 6.34 -26.49
N GLN A 119 13.20 6.72 -27.72
CA GLN A 119 13.15 5.80 -28.86
C GLN A 119 14.54 5.25 -29.22
N GLU A 120 15.60 6.05 -29.12
CA GLU A 120 16.99 5.61 -29.32
C GLU A 120 17.43 4.52 -28.32
N VAL A 121 16.90 4.56 -27.09
CA VAL A 121 17.12 3.53 -26.06
C VAL A 121 16.24 2.28 -26.31
N GLY A 122 15.41 2.28 -27.36
CA GLY A 122 14.50 1.20 -27.69
C GLY A 122 13.21 1.22 -26.86
N MET A 123 12.90 2.32 -26.17
CA MET A 123 11.67 2.50 -25.42
C MET A 123 10.61 3.17 -26.30
N THR A 124 9.53 2.44 -26.60
CA THR A 124 8.37 3.00 -27.27
C THR A 124 7.32 3.44 -26.24
N LEU A 125 7.02 4.74 -26.22
CA LEU A 125 6.03 5.33 -25.31
C LEU A 125 4.63 5.27 -25.93
N SER A 126 3.64 4.83 -25.16
CA SER A 126 2.24 4.87 -25.57
C SER A 126 1.73 6.31 -25.75
N THR A 127 0.67 6.48 -26.54
CA THR A 127 0.00 7.79 -26.75
C THR A 127 -0.43 8.43 -25.44
N ASP A 128 -0.92 7.63 -24.49
CA ASP A 128 -1.39 8.10 -23.20
C ASP A 128 -0.23 8.63 -22.34
N ALA A 129 0.94 7.98 -22.40
CA ALA A 129 2.14 8.45 -21.72
C ALA A 129 2.67 9.75 -22.33
N GLN A 130 2.66 9.86 -23.66
CA GLN A 130 3.05 11.09 -24.36
C GLN A 130 2.11 12.24 -24.03
N GLN A 131 0.80 12.00 -24.01
CA GLN A 131 -0.20 13.00 -23.65
C GLN A 131 -0.07 13.43 -22.19
N ALA A 132 0.19 12.47 -21.28
CA ALA A 132 0.43 12.77 -19.87
C ALA A 132 1.68 13.65 -19.67
N LEU A 133 2.77 13.37 -20.40
CA LEU A 133 3.99 14.20 -20.36
C LEU A 133 3.76 15.59 -20.95
N GLY A 134 2.96 15.71 -22.00
CA GLY A 134 2.57 17.00 -22.59
C GLY A 134 1.73 17.88 -21.65
N GLY A 135 1.07 17.28 -20.65
CA GLY A 135 0.33 17.99 -19.61
C GLY A 135 1.19 18.51 -18.45
N LEU A 136 2.47 18.13 -18.37
CA LEU A 136 3.39 18.55 -17.31
C LEU A 136 4.26 19.74 -17.76
N PRO A 137 4.75 20.57 -16.82
CA PRO A 137 5.85 21.49 -17.11
C PRO A 137 7.05 20.73 -17.68
N LEU A 138 7.74 21.31 -18.66
CA LEU A 138 8.85 20.66 -19.39
C LEU A 138 9.93 20.10 -18.44
N GLU A 139 10.28 20.86 -17.40
CA GLU A 139 11.22 20.46 -16.34
C GLU A 139 10.80 19.15 -15.63
N HIS A 140 9.51 18.97 -15.42
CA HIS A 140 8.98 17.79 -14.74
C HIS A 140 8.89 16.60 -15.69
N ALA A 141 8.51 16.86 -16.94
CA ALA A 141 8.45 15.84 -17.98
C ALA A 141 9.85 15.26 -18.27
N SER A 142 10.88 16.11 -18.34
CA SER A 142 12.27 15.67 -18.53
C SER A 142 12.78 14.85 -17.36
N GLU A 143 12.59 15.30 -16.11
CA GLU A 143 13.00 14.56 -14.91
C GLU A 143 12.33 13.19 -14.82
N LEU A 144 11.01 13.14 -15.06
CA LEU A 144 10.26 11.88 -15.03
C LEU A 144 10.76 10.93 -16.13
N LEU A 145 11.02 11.44 -17.33
CA LEU A 145 11.51 10.62 -18.43
C LEU A 145 12.94 10.14 -18.21
N GLU A 146 13.84 10.97 -17.66
CA GLU A 146 15.20 10.57 -17.30
C GLU A 146 15.20 9.46 -16.25
N PHE A 147 14.36 9.57 -15.22
CA PHE A 147 14.20 8.51 -14.22
C PHE A 147 13.71 7.20 -14.86
N VAL A 148 12.74 7.28 -15.77
CA VAL A 148 12.22 6.10 -16.46
C VAL A 148 13.26 5.51 -17.40
N LEU A 149 14.08 6.33 -18.07
CA LEU A 149 15.20 5.86 -18.89
C LEU A 149 16.30 5.20 -18.05
N GLU A 150 16.59 5.69 -16.85
CA GLU A 150 17.53 5.02 -15.94
C GLU A 150 17.00 3.66 -15.46
N LYS A 151 15.68 3.57 -15.24
CA LYS A 151 15.00 2.40 -14.64
C LYS A 151 14.26 1.50 -15.61
N HIS A 152 14.37 1.71 -16.92
CA HIS A 152 13.55 1.00 -17.90
C HIS A 152 13.77 -0.52 -17.93
N GLY A 153 14.95 -1.01 -17.57
CA GLY A 153 15.21 -2.45 -17.44
C GLY A 153 14.59 -3.09 -16.19
N GLU A 154 14.28 -2.29 -15.16
CA GLU A 154 13.60 -2.73 -13.94
C GLU A 154 12.07 -2.58 -14.07
N LEU A 155 11.61 -1.66 -14.92
CA LEU A 155 10.20 -1.36 -15.12
C LEU A 155 9.57 -2.33 -16.13
N ARG A 156 8.52 -3.03 -15.71
CA ARG A 156 7.76 -3.97 -16.57
C ARG A 156 7.04 -3.27 -17.72
N ASP A 157 6.54 -2.06 -17.50
CA ASP A 157 5.86 -1.23 -18.48
C ASP A 157 6.14 0.27 -18.19
N PRO A 158 7.12 0.88 -18.87
CA PRO A 158 7.49 2.27 -18.62
C PRO A 158 6.37 3.25 -19.02
N SER A 159 5.57 2.92 -20.05
CA SER A 159 4.48 3.79 -20.53
C SER A 159 3.38 3.92 -19.49
N ASN A 160 2.91 2.79 -18.94
CA ASN A 160 1.89 2.78 -17.91
C ASN A 160 2.41 3.42 -16.60
N TYR A 161 3.69 3.25 -16.28
CA TYR A 161 4.32 3.89 -15.13
C TYR A 161 4.26 5.42 -15.24
N ILE A 162 4.62 5.99 -16.40
CA ILE A 162 4.56 7.43 -16.66
C ILE A 162 3.13 7.93 -16.49
N ALA A 163 2.17 7.37 -17.23
CA ALA A 163 0.78 7.80 -17.19
C ALA A 163 0.19 7.74 -15.77
N SER A 164 0.44 6.64 -15.04
CA SER A 164 -0.01 6.47 -13.66
C SER A 164 0.65 7.46 -12.69
N THR A 165 1.92 7.78 -12.90
CA THR A 165 2.67 8.71 -12.03
C THR A 165 2.20 10.14 -12.23
N VAL A 166 1.98 10.56 -13.47
CA VAL A 166 1.41 11.88 -13.78
C VAL A 166 -0.01 12.00 -13.22
N ALA A 167 -0.86 10.99 -13.44
CA ALA A 167 -2.24 10.99 -12.95
C ALA A 167 -2.35 11.08 -11.42
N ARG A 168 -1.34 10.60 -10.68
CA ARG A 168 -1.25 10.73 -9.21
C ARG A 168 -0.73 12.09 -8.74
N GLY A 169 -0.38 12.98 -9.65
CA GLY A 169 0.21 14.29 -9.37
C GLY A 169 1.71 14.19 -9.12
N PHE A 170 2.47 13.94 -10.19
CA PHE A 170 3.93 13.90 -10.14
C PHE A 170 4.50 15.17 -9.48
N LYS A 171 5.33 14.98 -8.45
CA LYS A 171 6.07 16.04 -7.78
C LYS A 171 7.54 15.89 -8.14
N SER A 172 8.04 16.83 -8.94
CA SER A 172 9.46 16.93 -9.29
C SER A 172 10.30 16.98 -8.01
N ARG A 173 11.35 16.15 -7.94
CA ARG A 173 12.31 16.19 -6.82
C ARG A 173 13.22 17.41 -6.93
N ARG A 174 13.36 17.97 -8.14
CA ARG A 174 14.18 19.16 -8.43
C ARG A 174 13.42 20.48 -8.27
N GLY A 175 12.09 20.48 -8.44
CA GLY A 175 11.25 21.68 -8.46
C GLY A 175 10.81 22.21 -7.08
N GLY A 176 11.24 21.58 -5.99
CA GLY A 176 10.97 22.05 -4.63
C GLY A 176 11.92 23.17 -4.22
N ALA A 177 11.51 24.42 -4.47
CA ALA A 177 12.22 25.67 -4.19
C ALA A 177 13.39 25.96 -5.14
N ALA A 178 13.38 27.20 -5.68
CA ALA A 178 14.55 27.81 -6.30
C ALA A 178 15.80 27.53 -5.45
N PRO A 179 16.99 27.39 -6.06
CA PRO A 179 18.23 27.25 -5.31
C PRO A 179 18.40 28.47 -4.42
N VAL A 180 17.89 28.35 -3.19
CA VAL A 180 18.38 29.12 -2.06
C VAL A 180 19.88 28.83 -2.09
N PRO A 181 20.74 29.86 -2.17
CA PRO A 181 22.19 29.67 -2.18
C PRO A 181 22.50 28.67 -1.07
N PRO A 182 23.29 27.62 -1.34
CA PRO A 182 23.47 26.50 -0.42
C PRO A 182 23.74 27.12 0.94
N PRO A 183 22.82 27.00 1.92
CA PRO A 183 23.15 27.46 3.23
C PRO A 183 24.40 26.66 3.57
N SER A 184 25.50 27.36 3.84
CA SER A 184 26.75 26.81 4.35
C SER A 184 26.48 26.24 5.75
N ASN A 185 25.54 25.32 5.85
CA ASN A 185 25.21 24.55 7.02
C ASN A 185 26.13 23.35 6.94
N ALA A 186 27.41 23.60 7.22
CA ALA A 186 28.21 22.54 7.81
C ALA A 186 27.35 21.90 8.91
N PRO A 187 27.27 20.56 8.97
CA PRO A 187 26.48 19.90 9.99
C PRO A 187 26.93 20.47 11.34
N SER A 188 25.97 21.00 12.10
CA SER A 188 26.26 21.55 13.42
C SER A 188 27.11 20.54 14.18
N GLU A 189 28.12 21.01 14.90
CA GLU A 189 29.06 20.15 15.64
C GLU A 189 28.33 19.15 16.53
N ALA A 190 27.17 19.54 17.07
CA ALA A 190 26.31 18.65 17.85
C ALA A 190 25.73 17.49 17.01
N VAL A 191 25.27 17.75 15.79
CA VAL A 191 24.77 16.69 14.88
C VAL A 191 25.92 15.77 14.44
N ALA A 192 27.11 16.31 14.20
CA ALA A 192 28.29 15.51 13.91
C ALA A 192 28.64 14.56 15.07
N TRP A 193 28.57 15.05 16.31
CA TRP A 193 28.78 14.22 17.50
C TRP A 193 27.70 13.13 17.65
N GLY A 194 26.44 13.46 17.39
CA GLY A 194 25.33 12.49 17.37
C GLY A 194 25.52 11.38 16.33
N LEU A 195 26.00 11.74 15.13
CA LEU A 195 26.33 10.77 14.08
C LEU A 195 27.50 9.86 14.47
N GLN A 196 28.54 10.43 15.12
CA GLN A 196 29.66 9.64 15.63
C GLN A 196 29.20 8.63 16.69
N ARG A 197 28.37 9.05 17.65
CA ARG A 197 27.83 8.16 18.68
C ARG A 197 27.02 7.01 18.08
N LEU A 198 26.26 7.29 17.02
CA LEU A 198 25.51 6.27 16.30
C LEU A 198 26.44 5.29 15.57
N GLN A 199 27.53 5.78 14.98
CA GLN A 199 28.56 4.92 14.38
C GLN A 199 29.27 4.05 15.42
N GLU A 200 29.52 4.55 16.63
CA GLU A 200 30.07 3.77 17.74
C GLU A 200 29.14 2.63 18.19
N THR A 201 27.82 2.77 18.00
CA THR A 201 26.85 1.68 18.18
C THR A 201 26.81 0.68 17.01
N GLY A 202 27.66 0.86 16.00
CA GLY A 202 27.72 0.02 14.80
C GLY A 202 26.59 0.29 13.80
N VAL A 203 25.93 1.44 13.90
CA VAL A 203 24.84 1.84 13.00
C VAL A 203 25.37 2.82 11.96
N GLU A 204 25.41 2.39 10.71
CA GLU A 204 25.80 3.23 9.57
C GLU A 204 24.57 3.93 8.99
N ILE A 205 24.67 5.26 8.80
CA ILE A 205 23.63 6.09 8.19
C ILE A 205 24.02 6.47 6.77
N ASP A 206 23.09 6.29 5.82
CA ASP A 206 23.30 6.62 4.42
C ASP A 206 23.30 8.15 4.17
N ASP A 207 23.80 8.55 3.00
CA ASP A 207 23.92 9.98 2.67
C ASP A 207 22.56 10.66 2.47
N MET A 208 21.53 9.89 2.08
CA MET A 208 20.16 10.40 1.96
C MET A 208 19.56 10.78 3.32
N ALA A 209 19.79 9.97 4.35
CA ALA A 209 19.39 10.27 5.72
C ALA A 209 20.22 11.41 6.33
N LYS A 210 21.53 11.51 6.03
CA LYS A 210 22.35 12.67 6.42
C LYS A 210 21.82 13.96 5.79
N GLN A 211 21.47 13.93 4.50
CA GLN A 211 20.82 15.06 3.82
C GLN A 211 19.48 15.41 4.47
N ALA A 212 18.66 14.41 4.79
CA ALA A 212 17.39 14.62 5.48
C ALA A 212 17.61 15.29 6.86
N LEU A 213 18.58 14.84 7.65
CA LEU A 213 18.92 15.48 8.93
C LEU A 213 19.40 16.93 8.75
N ALA A 214 20.11 17.25 7.67
CA ALA A 214 20.54 18.61 7.37
C ALA A 214 19.37 19.56 7.04
N THR A 215 18.20 19.03 6.67
CA THR A 215 16.98 19.83 6.49
C THR A 215 16.26 20.18 7.80
N LEU A 216 16.60 19.49 8.90
CA LEU A 216 16.00 19.73 10.21
C LEU A 216 16.80 20.77 11.02
N PRO A 217 16.14 21.51 11.93
CA PRO A 217 16.83 22.23 13.00
C PRO A 217 17.76 21.29 13.79
N PRO A 218 18.93 21.76 14.25
CA PRO A 218 19.93 20.91 14.90
C PRO A 218 19.40 20.20 16.14
N ASP A 219 18.55 20.87 16.93
CA ASP A 219 17.92 20.26 18.11
C ASP A 219 17.01 19.07 17.75
N HIS A 220 16.32 19.15 16.61
CA HIS A 220 15.43 18.10 16.13
C HIS A 220 16.20 16.94 15.53
N ALA A 221 17.28 17.23 14.81
CA ALA A 221 18.18 16.21 14.29
C ALA A 221 18.83 15.41 15.43
N LEU A 222 19.25 16.07 16.51
CA LEU A 222 19.75 15.41 17.72
C LEU A 222 18.72 14.50 18.36
N GLU A 223 17.48 14.97 18.55
CA GLU A 223 16.41 14.15 19.13
C GLU A 223 16.14 12.89 18.27
N MET A 224 16.17 13.04 16.95
CA MET A 224 16.06 11.91 16.02
C MET A 224 17.22 10.92 16.18
N LEU A 225 18.46 11.42 16.24
CA LEU A 225 19.66 10.59 16.38
C LEU A 225 19.69 9.87 17.73
N GLU A 226 19.30 10.52 18.83
CA GLU A 226 19.15 9.89 20.14
C GLU A 226 18.11 8.76 20.08
N TYR A 227 16.93 9.03 19.51
CA TYR A 227 15.89 8.01 19.36
C TYR A 227 16.37 6.81 18.55
N VAL A 228 17.05 7.04 17.42
CA VAL A 228 17.61 5.96 16.60
C VAL A 228 18.70 5.21 17.35
N THR A 229 19.55 5.91 18.11
CA THR A 229 20.59 5.29 18.94
C THR A 229 19.99 4.37 20.00
N ASP A 230 18.89 4.77 20.64
CA ASP A 230 18.24 3.95 21.68
C ASP A 230 17.42 2.79 21.09
N ASN A 231 16.94 2.93 19.84
CA ASN A 231 15.99 2.00 19.23
C ASN A 231 16.56 1.25 18.01
N HIS A 232 17.83 1.41 17.66
CA HIS A 232 18.41 0.80 16.44
C HIS A 232 18.28 -0.73 16.40
N THR A 233 18.29 -1.39 17.55
CA THR A 233 18.09 -2.85 17.64
C THR A 233 16.68 -3.31 17.22
N TYR A 234 15.71 -2.40 17.22
CA TYR A 234 14.34 -2.63 16.77
C TYR A 234 14.07 -2.11 15.36
N LEU A 235 14.92 -1.20 14.87
CA LEU A 235 14.78 -0.61 13.54
C LEU A 235 15.45 -1.51 12.50
N ARG A 236 14.67 -1.97 11.51
CA ARG A 236 15.20 -2.81 10.42
C ARG A 236 16.21 -2.06 9.53
N ASN A 237 15.96 -0.77 9.29
CA ASN A 237 16.84 0.11 8.53
C ASN A 237 16.74 1.54 9.12
N PRO A 238 17.72 1.96 9.94
CA PRO A 238 17.69 3.26 10.61
C PRO A 238 17.75 4.42 9.62
N SER A 239 18.51 4.30 8.52
CA SER A 239 18.59 5.32 7.47
C SER A 239 17.24 5.58 6.79
N ASN A 240 16.52 4.52 6.45
CA ASN A 240 15.18 4.65 5.88
C ASN A 240 14.16 5.22 6.90
N TYR A 241 14.30 4.87 8.19
CA TYR A 241 13.47 5.45 9.24
C TYR A 241 13.66 6.98 9.34
N ILE A 242 14.91 7.45 9.38
CA ILE A 242 15.24 8.88 9.46
C ILE A 242 14.68 9.62 8.25
N SER A 243 15.05 9.20 7.04
CA SER A 243 14.64 9.86 5.79
C SER A 243 13.11 9.91 5.63
N SER A 244 12.41 8.80 5.90
CA SER A 244 10.93 8.75 5.82
C SER A 244 10.24 9.59 6.90
N THR A 245 10.80 9.66 8.11
CA THR A 245 10.22 10.47 9.20
C THR A 245 10.40 11.96 8.95
N VAL A 246 11.58 12.38 8.46
CA VAL A 246 11.83 13.76 8.04
C VAL A 246 10.90 14.16 6.90
N ALA A 247 10.77 13.31 5.86
CA ALA A 247 9.92 13.57 4.70
C ALA A 247 8.43 13.73 5.06
N ARG A 248 7.98 13.10 6.16
CA ARG A 248 6.61 13.23 6.68
C ARG A 248 6.39 14.49 7.53
N GLY A 249 7.45 15.26 7.80
CA GLY A 249 7.42 16.40 8.71
C GLY A 249 7.66 15.94 10.15
N PHE A 250 8.92 15.80 10.53
CA PHE A 250 9.27 15.45 11.91
C PHE A 250 8.68 16.44 12.91
N VAL A 251 7.96 15.92 13.91
CA VAL A 251 7.38 16.70 15.01
C VAL A 251 8.21 16.42 16.27
N PRO A 252 8.97 17.40 16.78
CA PRO A 252 9.78 17.25 17.98
C PRO A 252 8.91 16.97 19.19
N ARG A 253 9.31 16.04 20.05
CA ARG A 253 8.56 15.74 21.27
C ARG A 253 8.80 16.79 22.35
N LYS A 254 9.90 17.54 22.26
CA LYS A 254 10.35 18.46 23.31
C LYS A 254 9.80 19.89 23.18
N ALA A 255 9.37 20.31 21.97
CA ALA A 255 9.02 21.70 21.67
C ALA A 255 7.52 22.06 21.81
N GLY A 256 6.64 21.08 21.97
CA GLY A 256 5.20 21.30 22.11
C GLY A 256 4.66 20.63 23.36
N GLY A 257 4.04 21.41 24.25
CA GLY A 257 3.26 20.88 25.36
C GLY A 257 2.32 19.76 24.88
N LEU A 258 2.33 18.65 25.62
CA LEU A 258 1.61 17.40 25.42
C LEU A 258 0.34 17.53 24.53
N PRO A 259 0.23 16.69 23.50
CA PRO A 259 -0.65 15.54 23.68
C PRO A 259 0.20 14.29 23.78
N ALA A 260 0.01 13.59 24.90
CA ALA A 260 0.62 12.32 25.21
C ALA A 260 0.48 11.33 24.04
N ALA A 261 1.59 11.03 23.37
CA ALA A 261 1.77 9.68 22.87
C ALA A 261 1.82 8.77 24.12
N PRO A 262 1.17 7.59 24.10
CA PRO A 262 1.10 6.68 25.24
C PRO A 262 2.47 6.03 25.48
N SER A 263 3.40 6.81 26.05
CA SER A 263 4.65 6.31 26.60
C SER A 263 4.45 6.07 28.09
N ARG A 264 4.25 4.79 28.40
CA ARG A 264 4.91 4.06 29.50
C ARG A 264 5.37 4.92 30.67
N GLY A 265 4.59 4.82 31.75
CA GLY A 265 4.79 5.54 33.01
C GLY A 265 6.18 5.40 33.64
N GLY A 266 6.67 6.54 34.10
CA GLY A 266 7.77 6.76 35.03
C GLY A 266 7.54 8.12 35.72
N PRO A 267 8.01 8.30 36.96
CA PRO A 267 7.16 8.74 38.06
C PRO A 267 7.22 10.25 38.31
N MET A 268 6.07 10.91 38.43
CA MET A 268 5.96 12.18 39.14
C MET A 268 4.67 12.23 39.96
N ALA A 269 4.92 12.43 41.25
CA ALA A 269 4.07 12.96 42.30
C ALA A 269 2.78 13.67 41.85
N GLY A 270 1.67 13.33 42.51
CA GLY A 270 0.67 14.35 42.83
C GLY A 270 -0.81 13.98 42.75
N TYR A 271 -1.18 12.79 42.27
CA TYR A 271 -2.59 12.38 42.27
C TYR A 271 -2.84 11.19 43.21
N PRO A 272 -3.90 11.23 44.04
CA PRO A 272 -4.25 10.12 44.92
C PRO A 272 -4.62 8.89 44.08
N PRO A 273 -4.03 7.71 44.35
CA PRO A 273 -4.17 6.54 43.51
C PRO A 273 -5.49 5.84 43.83
N LEU A 274 -6.46 5.91 42.93
CA LEU A 274 -7.59 5.01 42.92
C LEU A 274 -7.53 4.14 41.66
N GLY A 275 -7.11 2.87 41.82
CA GLY A 275 -7.37 1.82 40.83
C GLY A 275 -6.24 0.82 40.59
N ALA A 276 -6.22 -0.27 41.37
CA ALA A 276 -5.67 -1.60 41.06
C ALA A 276 -4.23 -1.66 40.47
N GLY A 277 -3.15 -1.83 41.25
CA GLY A 277 -2.99 -2.85 42.29
C GLY A 277 -2.49 -4.21 41.77
N ALA A 278 -1.99 -4.32 40.53
CA ALA A 278 -1.24 -5.50 40.10
C ALA A 278 0.19 -5.40 40.65
N SER A 279 0.45 -6.14 41.73
CA SER A 279 1.73 -6.23 42.44
C SER A 279 2.91 -6.52 41.49
N SER A 280 3.68 -5.48 41.12
CA SER A 280 4.90 -5.63 40.30
C SER A 280 5.97 -6.52 40.93
N GLY A 281 5.80 -6.93 42.20
CA GLY A 281 6.73 -7.80 42.93
C GLY A 281 6.72 -9.28 42.55
N MET A 282 5.80 -9.74 41.69
CA MET A 282 5.77 -11.14 41.21
C MET A 282 6.30 -11.31 39.78
N VAL A 283 6.79 -10.26 39.14
CA VAL A 283 7.27 -10.31 37.76
C VAL A 283 8.76 -10.70 37.78
N PRO A 284 9.16 -11.89 37.29
CA PRO A 284 10.56 -12.28 37.24
C PRO A 284 11.40 -11.28 36.43
N GLN A 285 12.59 -10.93 36.93
CA GLN A 285 13.45 -9.92 36.28
C GLN A 285 14.03 -10.38 34.95
N ASP A 286 14.09 -11.70 34.75
CA ASP A 286 14.63 -12.41 33.59
C ASP A 286 13.63 -12.54 32.42
N LEU A 287 12.43 -11.95 32.54
CA LEU A 287 11.46 -11.97 31.46
C LEU A 287 12.02 -11.30 30.21
N THR A 288 11.92 -12.04 29.10
CA THR A 288 12.21 -11.51 27.79
C THR A 288 11.27 -10.34 27.48
N PRO A 289 11.69 -9.38 26.65
CA PRO A 289 10.85 -8.23 26.34
C PRO A 289 9.53 -8.60 25.65
N LEU A 290 9.50 -9.74 24.94
CA LEU A 290 8.28 -10.29 24.36
C LEU A 290 7.30 -10.76 25.46
N GLU A 291 7.77 -11.50 26.45
CA GLU A 291 6.94 -11.95 27.58
C GLU A 291 6.39 -10.78 28.38
N ARG A 292 7.23 -9.77 28.62
CA ARG A 292 6.80 -8.54 29.30
C ARG A 292 5.68 -7.84 28.54
N ARG A 293 5.74 -7.81 27.21
CA ARG A 293 4.69 -7.21 26.38
C ARG A 293 3.40 -8.02 26.39
N VAL A 294 3.49 -9.35 26.34
CA VAL A 294 2.32 -10.24 26.44
C VAL A 294 1.64 -10.10 27.80
N LEU A 295 2.41 -10.08 28.90
CA LEU A 295 1.87 -9.84 30.25
C LEU A 295 1.20 -8.46 30.36
N GLN A 296 1.80 -7.42 29.77
CA GLN A 296 1.22 -6.08 29.74
C GLN A 296 -0.13 -6.06 29.03
N LEU A 297 -0.25 -6.72 27.86
CA LEU A 297 -1.50 -6.81 27.12
C LEU A 297 -2.57 -7.61 27.87
N ASN A 298 -2.18 -8.72 28.51
CA ASN A 298 -3.10 -9.50 29.35
C ASN A 298 -3.59 -8.70 30.57
N ALA A 299 -2.76 -7.81 31.12
CA ALA A 299 -3.14 -6.91 32.21
C ALA A 299 -4.06 -5.75 31.77
N GLN A 300 -3.98 -5.32 30.50
CA GLN A 300 -4.82 -4.26 29.93
C GLN A 300 -6.27 -4.71 29.65
N GLY A 301 -6.58 -6.00 29.81
CA GLY A 301 -7.95 -6.51 29.67
C GLY A 301 -8.40 -6.73 28.23
N LEU A 302 -7.56 -7.38 27.42
CA LEU A 302 -8.00 -7.94 26.14
C LEU A 302 -9.25 -8.82 26.33
N SER A 303 -10.10 -8.91 25.30
CA SER A 303 -11.30 -9.76 25.32
C SER A 303 -10.99 -11.23 25.65
N GLU A 304 -9.80 -11.68 25.27
CA GLU A 304 -9.25 -12.99 25.58
C GLU A 304 -7.76 -12.80 25.92
N GLN A 305 -7.28 -13.42 26.99
CA GLN A 305 -5.86 -13.39 27.33
C GLN A 305 -5.06 -14.17 26.28
N VAL A 306 -3.88 -13.67 25.94
CA VAL A 306 -2.94 -14.37 25.06
C VAL A 306 -2.51 -15.65 25.77
N ASP A 307 -2.91 -16.78 25.20
CA ASP A 307 -2.63 -18.11 25.73
C ASP A 307 -1.18 -18.56 25.45
N PHE A 308 -0.78 -19.64 26.12
CA PHE A 308 0.57 -20.17 25.98
C PHE A 308 0.88 -20.63 24.55
N ALA A 309 -0.10 -21.18 23.83
CA ALA A 309 0.08 -21.62 22.44
C ALA A 309 0.36 -20.43 21.51
N THR A 310 -0.37 -19.32 21.66
CA THR A 310 -0.14 -18.09 20.90
C THR A 310 1.20 -17.45 21.25
N TYR A 311 1.61 -17.48 22.52
CA TYR A 311 2.94 -17.05 22.93
C TYR A 311 4.04 -17.88 22.26
N LEU A 312 3.92 -19.21 22.22
CA LEU A 312 4.87 -20.07 21.52
C LEU A 312 4.92 -19.77 20.01
N ALA A 313 3.77 -19.52 19.38
CA ALA A 313 3.71 -19.11 17.98
C ALA A 313 4.47 -17.80 17.73
N LEU A 314 4.34 -16.81 18.61
CA LEU A 314 5.08 -15.54 18.54
C LEU A 314 6.60 -15.74 18.64
N ARG A 315 7.08 -16.79 19.33
CA ARG A 315 8.52 -17.13 19.37
C ARG A 315 9.03 -17.73 18.06
N CYS A 316 8.14 -18.18 17.17
CA CYS A 316 8.50 -18.75 15.88
C CYS A 316 8.62 -17.69 14.76
N VAL A 317 8.52 -16.40 15.09
CA VAL A 317 8.81 -15.29 14.18
C VAL A 317 9.93 -14.40 14.76
N PRO A 318 10.68 -13.68 13.91
CA PRO A 318 11.60 -12.65 14.37
C PRO A 318 10.96 -11.71 15.40
N ARG A 319 11.69 -11.42 16.48
CA ARG A 319 11.19 -10.66 17.63
C ARG A 319 10.54 -9.32 17.25
N TRP A 320 11.08 -8.60 16.28
CA TRP A 320 10.51 -7.33 15.81
C TRP A 320 9.12 -7.52 15.18
N GLN A 321 8.90 -8.59 14.41
CA GLN A 321 7.58 -8.91 13.85
C GLN A 321 6.59 -9.29 14.94
N ALA A 322 7.03 -10.07 15.94
CA ALA A 322 6.20 -10.38 17.09
C ALA A 322 5.74 -9.11 17.82
N MET A 323 6.63 -8.12 17.99
CA MET A 323 6.27 -6.83 18.59
C MET A 323 5.26 -6.06 17.73
N GLU A 324 5.49 -5.95 16.41
CA GLU A 324 4.52 -5.30 15.50
C GLU A 324 3.14 -5.99 15.50
N LEU A 325 3.11 -7.31 15.62
CA LEU A 325 1.85 -8.07 15.74
C LEU A 325 1.09 -7.71 17.01
N LEU A 326 1.80 -7.63 18.14
CA LEU A 326 1.23 -7.25 19.42
C LEU A 326 0.78 -5.78 19.43
N ASP A 327 1.51 -4.88 18.78
CA ASP A 327 1.13 -3.47 18.65
C ASP A 327 -0.10 -3.31 17.72
N SER A 328 -0.14 -4.05 16.61
CA SER A 328 -1.32 -4.11 15.74
C SER A 328 -2.52 -4.72 16.46
N LEU A 329 -2.31 -5.67 17.37
CA LEU A 329 -3.37 -6.26 18.18
C LEU A 329 -3.92 -5.24 19.18
N GLU A 330 -3.06 -4.49 19.88
CA GLU A 330 -3.49 -3.42 20.78
C GLU A 330 -4.29 -2.34 20.04
N ALA A 331 -3.80 -1.89 18.89
CA ALA A 331 -4.46 -0.88 18.08
C ALA A 331 -5.83 -1.33 17.53
N LYS A 332 -5.99 -2.63 17.25
CA LYS A 332 -7.21 -3.21 16.67
C LYS A 332 -8.05 -3.98 17.70
N GLY A 333 -7.69 -3.94 18.98
CA GLY A 333 -8.25 -4.83 20.01
C GLY A 333 -9.76 -4.76 20.12
N ALA A 334 -10.36 -3.59 19.87
CA ALA A 334 -11.81 -3.40 19.87
C ALA A 334 -12.54 -4.03 18.66
N VAL A 335 -11.82 -4.27 17.56
CA VAL A 335 -12.40 -4.77 16.29
C VAL A 335 -12.20 -6.28 16.16
N ILE A 336 -11.20 -6.85 16.83
CA ILE A 336 -10.83 -8.26 16.71
C ILE A 336 -11.59 -9.09 17.74
N SER A 337 -12.50 -9.97 17.29
CA SER A 337 -13.29 -10.82 18.18
C SER A 337 -12.46 -11.85 18.95
N SER A 338 -11.38 -12.37 18.35
CA SER A 338 -10.48 -13.35 18.98
C SER A 338 -9.00 -12.97 18.73
N PRO A 339 -8.32 -12.40 19.73
CA PRO A 339 -6.93 -11.96 19.60
C PRO A 339 -5.96 -13.12 19.34
N CYS A 340 -6.15 -14.28 19.98
CA CYS A 340 -5.30 -15.46 19.81
C CYS A 340 -5.32 -15.97 18.35
N ASN A 341 -6.51 -16.14 17.78
CA ASN A 341 -6.67 -16.56 16.38
C ASN A 341 -6.05 -15.57 15.39
N TYR A 342 -6.19 -14.26 15.66
CA TYR A 342 -5.57 -13.22 14.84
C TYR A 342 -4.05 -13.34 14.80
N VAL A 343 -3.42 -13.48 15.96
CA VAL A 343 -1.96 -13.59 16.08
C VAL A 343 -1.45 -14.91 15.46
N GLN A 344 -2.13 -16.04 15.69
CA GLN A 344 -1.73 -17.33 15.10
C GLN A 344 -1.83 -17.32 13.57
N ALA A 345 -2.90 -16.74 13.02
CA ALA A 345 -3.05 -16.58 11.58
C ALA A 345 -1.97 -15.66 10.99
N ALA A 346 -1.58 -14.62 11.74
CA ALA A 346 -0.53 -13.70 11.37
C ALA A 346 0.85 -14.36 11.29
N VAL A 347 1.23 -15.08 12.35
CA VAL A 347 2.45 -15.87 12.43
C VAL A 347 2.51 -16.87 11.27
N SER A 348 1.41 -17.58 11.01
CA SER A 348 1.32 -18.55 9.90
C SER A 348 1.57 -17.90 8.54
N LYS A 349 1.10 -16.66 8.30
CA LYS A 349 1.35 -15.92 7.06
C LYS A 349 2.81 -15.48 6.92
N ILE A 350 3.42 -15.03 8.02
CA ILE A 350 4.84 -14.65 8.07
C ILE A 350 5.71 -15.85 7.71
N GLN A 351 5.44 -17.01 8.31
CA GLN A 351 6.20 -18.24 8.07
C GLN A 351 6.07 -18.76 6.64
N ARG A 352 4.95 -18.51 5.96
CA ARG A 352 4.77 -18.82 4.54
C ARG A 352 5.47 -17.82 3.60
N GLY A 353 6.20 -16.84 4.14
CA GLY A 353 6.87 -15.81 3.35
C GLY A 353 5.92 -14.81 2.69
N GLN A 354 4.63 -14.79 3.04
CA GLN A 354 3.65 -13.88 2.43
C GLN A 354 3.80 -12.42 2.86
N GLY A 355 4.76 -12.11 3.74
CA GLY A 355 4.98 -10.78 4.28
C GLY A 355 3.81 -10.30 5.14
N TRP A 356 4.07 -9.98 6.40
CA TRP A 356 3.07 -9.27 7.19
C TRP A 356 3.03 -7.81 6.75
N SER A 357 2.17 -7.48 5.79
CA SER A 357 1.85 -6.09 5.45
C SER A 357 0.87 -5.55 6.49
N GLY A 358 1.39 -5.28 7.70
CA GLY A 358 0.66 -4.68 8.82
C GLY A 358 0.22 -3.23 8.58
N GLY A 359 0.27 -2.74 7.34
CA GLY A 359 -0.18 -1.41 6.99
C GLY A 359 -1.66 -1.22 7.35
N PRO A 360 -2.08 -0.02 7.79
CA PRO A 360 -3.49 0.30 7.97
C PRO A 360 -4.25 -0.02 6.67
N PRO A 361 -5.52 -0.49 6.74
CA PRO A 361 -6.30 -0.95 5.59
C PRO A 361 -6.59 0.09 4.48
N GLY A 362 -5.88 1.23 4.44
CA GLY A 362 -6.02 2.29 3.43
C GLY A 362 -4.73 2.70 2.70
N SER A 363 -3.54 2.16 3.02
CA SER A 363 -2.28 2.60 2.37
C SER A 363 -1.69 1.51 1.47
N GLY A 364 -2.44 1.15 0.42
CA GLY A 364 -2.02 0.18 -0.59
C GLY A 364 -1.01 0.75 -1.58
N GLY A 365 0.27 0.76 -1.19
CA GLY A 365 1.42 0.92 -2.09
C GLY A 365 2.25 -0.36 -2.06
N GLY A 366 1.81 -1.37 -2.82
CA GLY A 366 2.48 -2.68 -2.87
C GLY A 366 3.80 -2.59 -3.64
N TYR A 367 4.92 -2.59 -2.91
CA TYR A 367 6.21 -3.01 -3.46
C TYR A 367 6.22 -4.54 -3.49
N TYR A 368 6.00 -5.11 -4.67
CA TYR A 368 6.17 -6.54 -4.90
C TYR A 368 7.66 -6.87 -4.97
N SER A 369 8.19 -7.51 -3.93
CA SER A 369 9.45 -8.25 -4.00
C SER A 369 9.12 -9.67 -4.46
N GLY A 370 9.06 -9.87 -5.78
CA GLY A 370 8.89 -11.19 -6.40
C GLY A 370 10.23 -11.90 -6.49
N HIS A 371 10.46 -12.85 -5.58
CA HIS A 371 11.51 -13.85 -5.71
C HIS A 371 10.89 -15.04 -6.45
N GLU A 372 11.06 -15.13 -7.77
CA GLU A 372 10.74 -16.36 -8.51
C GLU A 372 12.01 -17.21 -8.64
N GLY A 373 11.97 -18.35 -7.97
CA GLY A 373 12.94 -19.42 -8.10
C GLY A 373 12.84 -20.08 -9.47
N ASN A 374 13.96 -20.10 -10.15
CA ASN A 374 14.18 -20.77 -11.42
C ASN A 374 14.22 -22.29 -11.19
N GLY A 375 13.07 -22.96 -11.30
CA GLY A 375 12.97 -24.43 -11.30
C GLY A 375 13.06 -24.95 -12.73
N GLN A 376 14.29 -25.07 -13.26
CA GLN A 376 14.53 -25.82 -14.51
C GLN A 376 14.17 -27.29 -14.30
N ALA A 377 13.17 -27.75 -15.05
CA ALA A 377 12.82 -29.16 -15.19
C ALA A 377 13.95 -29.89 -15.95
N ALA A 378 14.82 -30.57 -15.22
CA ALA A 378 15.67 -31.61 -15.78
C ALA A 378 14.82 -32.87 -15.99
N ILE A 379 14.49 -33.12 -17.25
CA ILE A 379 13.92 -34.38 -17.75
C ILE A 379 14.99 -35.46 -17.55
N MET A 380 14.88 -36.24 -16.49
CA MET A 380 15.71 -37.43 -16.28
C MET A 380 14.84 -38.68 -16.47
N GLN A 381 14.99 -39.24 -17.67
CA GLN A 381 14.34 -40.42 -18.17
C GLN A 381 14.96 -41.66 -17.52
N TYR A 382 14.15 -42.47 -16.83
CA TYR A 382 14.52 -43.81 -16.37
C TYR A 382 13.49 -44.85 -16.85
N PRO A 383 13.93 -46.08 -17.19
CA PRO A 383 13.13 -47.02 -17.94
C PRO A 383 12.21 -47.87 -17.07
N ALA A 384 11.17 -48.35 -17.74
CA ALA A 384 10.13 -49.26 -17.25
C ALA A 384 10.69 -50.61 -16.76
N ALA A 385 10.12 -51.08 -15.65
CA ALA A 385 10.13 -52.48 -15.27
C ALA A 385 8.71 -52.91 -14.86
N ALA A 386 8.27 -54.00 -15.47
CA ALA A 386 6.95 -54.60 -15.38
C ALA A 386 6.71 -55.36 -14.06
N ALA A 387 5.42 -55.54 -13.75
CA ALA A 387 4.76 -56.51 -12.86
C ALA A 387 3.82 -55.76 -11.89
N GLY A 388 2.58 -56.14 -11.63
CA GLY A 388 1.83 -57.33 -11.96
C GLY A 388 0.43 -57.15 -11.35
N ALA A 389 -0.54 -57.87 -11.90
CA ALA A 389 -1.93 -57.87 -11.48
C ALA A 389 -2.13 -58.27 -9.99
N GLY A 390 -3.17 -57.75 -9.36
CA GLY A 390 -3.60 -58.17 -8.03
C GLY A 390 -4.80 -57.40 -7.51
N ALA A 391 -6.00 -57.79 -7.94
CA ALA A 391 -7.26 -57.39 -7.33
C ALA A 391 -7.46 -58.16 -6.01
N ALA A 392 -7.75 -57.47 -4.90
CA ALA A 392 -8.43 -58.06 -3.74
C ALA A 392 -8.90 -56.98 -2.73
N SER A 393 -10.20 -57.07 -2.42
CA SER A 393 -10.81 -56.90 -1.09
C SER A 393 -10.49 -55.64 -0.27
N MET A 394 -11.42 -54.68 -0.28
CA MET A 394 -11.47 -53.58 0.68
C MET A 394 -12.44 -53.99 1.81
N GLU A 395 -11.87 -54.65 2.82
CA GLU A 395 -12.56 -55.09 4.03
C GLU A 395 -12.66 -53.93 5.04
N GLN A 396 -13.89 -53.60 5.41
CA GLN A 396 -14.23 -52.63 6.46
C GLN A 396 -13.73 -53.13 7.82
N GLN A 397 -12.71 -52.49 8.38
CA GLN A 397 -12.35 -52.69 9.79
C GLN A 397 -12.72 -51.48 10.65
N SER A 398 -13.86 -51.69 11.30
CA SER A 398 -14.37 -51.07 12.52
C SER A 398 -13.31 -51.05 13.63
N TYR A 399 -12.89 -49.85 14.06
CA TYR A 399 -12.14 -49.67 15.31
C TYR A 399 -13.05 -49.15 16.41
N LYS A 400 -13.58 -50.09 17.20
CA LYS A 400 -13.99 -49.88 18.59
C LYS A 400 -12.72 -49.79 19.46
N ARG A 401 -12.54 -48.69 20.20
CA ARG A 401 -11.80 -48.68 21.48
C ARG A 401 -12.70 -47.99 22.51
N GLN A 402 -13.40 -48.76 23.34
CA GLN A 402 -13.00 -49.20 24.68
C GLN A 402 -12.71 -48.02 25.63
N ARG A 403 -13.75 -47.63 26.37
CA ARG A 403 -13.63 -47.02 27.69
C ARG A 403 -13.18 -48.11 28.67
N MET A 404 -12.13 -47.86 29.42
CA MET A 404 -11.93 -48.47 30.73
C MET A 404 -11.83 -47.35 31.76
N TRP A 405 -12.74 -47.45 32.72
CA TRP A 405 -12.77 -46.96 34.10
C TRP A 405 -12.13 -45.61 34.42
#